data_AF-A4N1T7-F1
#
_entry.id   AF-A4N1T7-F1
#
_cell.length_a   1.000
_cell.length_b   1.000
_cell.length_c   1.000
_cell.angle_alpha   90.00
_cell.angle_beta   90.00
_cell.angle_gamma   90.00
#
_symmetry.space_group_name_H-M   'P 1'
#
loop_
_entity.id
_entity.type
_entity.pdbx_description
1 polymer ?
#
loop_
_entity_poly.entity_id
_entity_poly.type
_entity_poly.pdbx_seq_one_letter_code
_entity_poly.pdbx_strand_id
1 'polypeptide(L)'
;MEACCSNLSYVKFGMYYEDKPTNPKDKNNTNKTEQYHQFLLGLRTPSSQIPAMGNVKYLGSWFGYLSDGETSYSATGNKQQEKNAVAEFDVDFGKKTLKGQLKHADTKNTVFNIEATFQNGSNDFKGTATAENFVIDGNNSQTGNTRINIKTEVKGAFYGPDASELGGYFTYNGKNPTDKNSPTVSSPSNSEKARAAVVFGAKKQVDTTNK
;
A
#
# COMPACT_ATOMS: atom_id res chain seq x y z
N MET A 1 17.84 3.20 5.52
CA MET A 1 16.41 3.56 5.68
C MET A 1 15.98 4.41 4.50
N GLU A 2 14.86 4.04 3.89
CA GLU A 2 14.14 4.82 2.89
C GLU A 2 12.84 5.31 3.53
N ALA A 3 12.67 6.62 3.62
CA ALA A 3 11.53 7.24 4.27
C ALA A 3 10.88 8.23 3.32
N CYS A 4 9.58 8.10 3.15
CA CYS A 4 8.75 9.04 2.43
C CYS A 4 7.80 9.75 3.41
N CYS A 5 7.41 11.00 3.17
CA CYS A 5 7.76 11.85 2.04
C CYS A 5 8.16 13.25 2.54
N SER A 6 8.93 14.01 1.75
CA SER A 6 9.33 15.37 2.10
C SER A 6 8.15 16.35 2.19
N ASN A 7 7.07 16.08 1.46
CA ASN A 7 5.85 16.89 1.44
C ASN A 7 4.81 16.49 2.51
N LEU A 8 5.04 15.39 3.24
CA LEU A 8 4.22 14.91 4.36
C LEU A 8 4.89 15.31 5.66
N SER A 9 4.15 15.95 6.56
CA SER A 9 4.65 16.45 7.85
C SER A 9 4.24 15.56 9.01
N TYR A 10 3.08 14.92 8.94
CA TYR A 10 2.45 14.21 10.06
C TYR A 10 2.47 12.70 9.93
N VAL A 11 2.66 12.16 8.72
CA VAL A 11 2.88 10.73 8.47
C VAL A 11 4.24 10.48 7.80
N LYS A 12 4.89 9.40 8.18
CA LYS A 12 6.11 8.86 7.58
C LYS A 12 5.98 7.36 7.38
N PHE A 13 6.41 6.90 6.21
CA PHE A 13 6.37 5.49 5.87
C PHE A 13 7.53 5.13 4.93
N GLY A 14 7.85 3.85 4.86
CA GLY A 14 8.89 3.38 3.97
C GLY A 14 9.48 2.06 4.44
N MET A 15 10.78 1.89 4.17
CA MET A 15 11.51 0.65 4.42
C MET A 15 12.80 0.93 5.20
N TYR A 16 13.19 0.04 6.10
CA TYR A 16 14.54 0.02 6.64
C TYR A 16 15.15 -1.36 6.45
N TYR A 17 16.47 -1.38 6.28
CA TYR A 17 17.25 -2.57 5.96
C TYR A 17 18.12 -2.85 7.18
N GLU A 18 18.16 -4.10 7.61
CA GLU A 18 19.07 -4.51 8.67
C GLU A 18 20.46 -4.71 8.09
N ASP A 19 21.42 -3.95 8.59
CA ASP A 19 22.83 -4.22 8.36
C ASP A 19 23.18 -5.56 9.03
N LYS A 20 23.74 -6.50 8.27
CA LYS A 20 24.27 -7.74 8.87
C LYS A 20 25.53 -7.38 9.67
N PRO A 21 25.76 -7.97 10.86
CA PRO A 21 27.06 -7.91 11.50
C PRO A 21 28.10 -8.48 10.52
N THR A 22 29.03 -7.63 10.09
CA THR A 22 30.09 -8.03 9.17
C THR A 22 31.05 -8.93 9.93
N ASN A 23 30.99 -10.24 9.70
CA ASN A 23 32.12 -11.09 10.04
C ASN A 23 33.24 -10.74 9.04
N PRO A 24 34.40 -10.21 9.46
CA PRO A 24 35.41 -9.64 8.53
C PRO A 24 35.98 -10.63 7.51
N LYS A 25 35.72 -11.94 7.69
CA LYS A 25 36.19 -13.05 6.85
C LYS A 25 35.28 -13.38 5.65
N ASP A 26 34.06 -12.85 5.58
CA ASP A 26 33.06 -13.21 4.55
C ASP A 26 32.86 -12.13 3.47
N LYS A 27 33.97 -11.56 2.97
CA LYS A 27 33.95 -10.52 1.92
C LYS A 27 33.47 -11.01 0.55
N ASN A 28 33.39 -12.32 0.32
CA ASN A 28 33.09 -12.91 -1.00
C ASN A 28 31.73 -13.61 -1.10
N ASN A 29 30.86 -13.53 -0.10
CA ASN A 29 29.53 -14.12 -0.21
C ASN A 29 28.53 -13.11 -0.80
N THR A 30 28.32 -13.20 -2.12
CA THR A 30 27.37 -12.41 -2.93
C THR A 30 25.91 -12.88 -2.81
N ASN A 31 25.64 -14.00 -2.14
CA ASN A 31 24.29 -14.55 -1.95
C ASN A 31 23.66 -14.07 -0.64
N LYS A 32 23.44 -12.77 -0.47
CA LYS A 32 22.88 -12.21 0.76
C LYS A 32 21.51 -11.59 0.50
N THR A 33 20.45 -12.29 0.91
CA THR A 33 19.13 -11.67 1.13
C THR A 33 19.28 -10.65 2.26
N GLU A 34 19.08 -9.37 1.93
CA GLU A 34 18.96 -8.29 2.91
C GLU A 34 17.60 -8.41 3.60
N GLN A 35 17.60 -8.54 4.92
CA GLN A 35 16.36 -8.44 5.69
C GLN A 35 15.93 -6.98 5.70
N TYR A 36 14.69 -6.72 5.29
CA TYR A 36 14.11 -5.40 5.32
C TYR A 36 12.76 -5.44 6.04
N HIS A 37 12.38 -4.30 6.57
CA HIS A 37 11.14 -4.08 7.27
C HIS A 37 10.45 -2.86 6.71
N GLN A 38 9.12 -2.89 6.70
CA GLN A 38 8.29 -1.74 6.35
C GLN A 38 7.82 -1.05 7.62
N PHE A 39 7.69 0.28 7.58
CA PHE A 39 7.17 1.05 8.70
C PHE A 39 6.14 2.08 8.24
N LEU A 40 5.22 2.40 9.15
CA LEU A 40 4.27 3.51 9.05
C LEU A 40 4.13 4.11 10.44
N LEU A 41 4.42 5.41 10.57
CA LEU A 41 4.37 6.16 11.80
C LEU A 41 3.67 7.49 11.52
N GLY A 42 2.84 7.98 12.44
CA GLY A 42 2.23 9.29 12.25
C GLY A 42 1.47 9.83 13.43
N LEU A 43 1.30 11.15 13.44
CA LEU A 43 0.54 11.90 14.43
C LEU A 43 -0.93 11.97 14.01
N ARG A 44 -1.78 11.16 14.65
CA ARG A 44 -3.20 11.03 14.31
C ARG A 44 -3.91 12.38 14.42
N THR A 45 -4.81 12.64 13.48
CA THR A 45 -5.78 13.73 13.62
C THR A 45 -6.66 13.47 14.84
N PRO A 46 -6.87 14.44 15.75
CA PRO A 46 -7.87 14.30 16.80
C PRO A 46 -9.24 14.00 16.20
N SER A 47 -10.02 13.09 16.78
CA SER A 47 -11.34 12.72 16.25
C SER A 47 -12.28 13.91 16.05
N SER A 48 -12.17 14.94 16.89
CA SER A 48 -12.92 16.19 16.80
C SER A 48 -12.52 17.09 15.62
N GLN A 49 -11.35 16.86 15.02
CA GLN A 49 -10.82 17.58 13.86
C GLN A 49 -10.97 16.80 12.55
N ILE A 50 -11.59 15.61 12.58
CA ILE A 50 -11.92 14.92 11.34
C ILE A 50 -13.04 15.71 10.64
N PRO A 51 -12.87 16.10 9.37
CA PRO A 51 -13.93 16.80 8.63
C PRO A 51 -15.24 16.02 8.68
N ALA A 52 -16.33 16.73 8.96
CA ALA A 52 -17.67 16.12 9.01
C ALA A 52 -18.22 15.83 7.61
N MET A 53 -17.86 16.65 6.62
CA MET A 53 -18.34 16.61 5.24
C MET A 53 -17.22 16.94 4.26
N GLY A 54 -17.50 16.75 2.96
CA GLY A 54 -16.60 17.07 1.85
C GLY A 54 -16.08 15.83 1.14
N ASN A 55 -15.89 15.96 -0.17
CA ASN A 55 -15.19 14.98 -0.99
C ASN A 55 -13.82 15.54 -1.32
N VAL A 56 -12.75 14.82 -0.99
CA VAL A 56 -11.39 15.34 -1.14
C VAL A 56 -10.48 14.28 -1.73
N LYS A 57 -9.63 14.72 -2.67
CA LYS A 57 -8.56 13.91 -3.24
C LYS A 57 -7.32 13.92 -2.35
N TYR A 58 -6.68 12.78 -2.21
CA TYR A 58 -5.35 12.66 -1.62
C TYR A 58 -4.41 12.03 -2.64
N LEU A 59 -3.22 12.62 -2.78
CA LEU A 59 -2.18 12.13 -3.67
C LEU A 59 -0.92 11.81 -2.87
N GLY A 60 -0.31 10.68 -3.17
CA GLY A 60 0.84 10.19 -2.43
C GLY A 60 1.57 9.07 -3.15
N SER A 61 2.23 8.25 -2.36
CA SER A 61 3.00 7.11 -2.83
C SER A 61 2.87 5.93 -1.87
N TRP A 62 3.45 4.80 -2.27
CA TRP A 62 3.45 3.59 -1.48
C TRP A 62 4.76 2.82 -1.65
N PHE A 63 5.14 2.11 -0.60
CA PHE A 63 6.17 1.08 -0.64
C PHE A 63 5.48 -0.27 -0.49
N GLY A 64 5.97 -1.26 -1.21
CA GLY A 64 5.40 -2.58 -1.06
C GLY A 64 6.09 -3.62 -1.89
N TYR A 65 5.81 -4.88 -1.57
CA TYR A 65 6.16 -6.00 -2.42
C TYR A 65 4.92 -6.84 -2.69
N LEU A 66 4.92 -7.48 -3.86
CA LEU A 66 3.93 -8.43 -4.31
C LEU A 66 4.66 -9.58 -4.99
N SER A 67 4.35 -10.82 -4.63
CA SER A 67 4.94 -12.01 -5.25
C SER A 67 3.92 -13.14 -5.33
N ASP A 68 4.02 -13.99 -6.35
CA ASP A 68 3.33 -15.29 -6.45
C ASP A 68 4.21 -16.46 -5.94
N GLY A 69 5.43 -16.18 -5.48
CA GLY A 69 6.43 -17.17 -5.06
C GLY A 69 7.48 -17.50 -6.12
N GLU A 70 7.31 -17.06 -7.37
CA GLU A 70 8.28 -17.22 -8.45
C GLU A 70 8.70 -15.85 -9.01
N THR A 71 7.71 -15.01 -9.30
CA THR A 71 7.87 -13.63 -9.76
C THR A 71 7.57 -12.67 -8.61
N SER A 72 8.23 -11.53 -8.59
CA SER A 72 7.96 -10.48 -7.61
C SER A 72 8.06 -9.08 -8.21
N TYR A 73 7.19 -8.19 -7.77
CA TYR A 73 7.25 -6.76 -7.99
C TYR A 73 7.47 -6.05 -6.65
N SER A 74 8.35 -5.05 -6.65
CA SER A 74 8.57 -4.18 -5.49
C SER A 74 8.37 -2.72 -5.89
N ALA A 75 7.41 -2.06 -5.25
CA ALA A 75 7.28 -0.61 -5.28
C ALA A 75 8.26 -0.01 -4.28
N THR A 76 9.34 0.59 -4.77
CA THR A 76 10.26 1.40 -3.96
C THR A 76 9.91 2.87 -4.16
N GLY A 77 9.76 3.64 -3.08
CA GLY A 77 9.68 5.11 -3.13
C GLY A 77 11.06 5.72 -3.40
N ASN A 78 11.65 5.37 -4.54
CA ASN A 78 13.02 5.66 -4.89
C ASN A 78 13.31 7.17 -4.83
N LYS A 79 14.54 7.54 -4.45
CA LYS A 79 14.95 8.94 -4.20
C LYS A 79 14.83 9.85 -5.42
N GLN A 80 14.80 9.28 -6.63
CA GLN A 80 14.47 9.99 -7.86
C GLN A 80 12.94 10.03 -7.98
N GLN A 81 12.34 11.16 -7.55
CA GLN A 81 10.89 11.41 -7.54
C GLN A 81 10.16 11.08 -8.84
N GLU A 82 10.88 11.01 -9.96
CA GLU A 82 10.35 10.80 -11.31
C GLU A 82 9.71 9.41 -11.54
N LYS A 83 9.99 8.40 -10.69
CA LYS A 83 9.47 7.03 -10.84
C LYS A 83 8.76 6.45 -9.61
N ASN A 84 8.24 7.29 -8.72
CA ASN A 84 7.52 6.79 -7.55
C ASN A 84 6.21 6.09 -7.92
N ALA A 85 5.95 4.97 -7.26
CA ALA A 85 4.66 4.28 -7.34
C ALA A 85 3.58 5.20 -6.75
N VAL A 86 2.54 5.47 -7.54
CA VAL A 86 1.54 6.50 -7.22
C VAL A 86 0.44 5.89 -6.36
N ALA A 87 0.01 6.63 -5.33
CA ALA A 87 -1.16 6.31 -4.55
C ALA A 87 -2.18 7.46 -4.66
N GLU A 88 -3.39 7.15 -5.10
CA GLU A 88 -4.50 8.10 -5.26
C GLU A 88 -5.66 7.67 -4.37
N PHE A 89 -6.27 8.61 -3.67
CA PHE A 89 -7.44 8.32 -2.84
C PHE A 89 -8.51 9.40 -3.00
N ASP A 90 -9.76 8.96 -3.09
CA ASP A 90 -10.95 9.79 -2.98
C ASP A 90 -11.61 9.50 -1.63
N VAL A 91 -11.68 10.50 -0.76
CA VAL A 91 -12.29 10.40 0.57
C VAL A 91 -13.56 11.22 0.60
N ASP A 92 -14.67 10.58 0.93
CA ASP A 92 -15.95 11.24 1.18
C ASP A 92 -16.21 11.24 2.69
N PHE A 93 -15.98 12.39 3.32
CA PHE A 93 -16.19 12.56 4.76
C PHE A 93 -17.68 12.56 5.14
N GLY A 94 -18.59 12.90 4.23
CA GLY A 94 -20.03 12.85 4.49
C GLY A 94 -20.54 11.41 4.49
N LYS A 95 -20.11 10.61 3.51
CA LYS A 95 -20.47 9.19 3.38
C LYS A 95 -19.58 8.26 4.22
N LYS A 96 -18.49 8.78 4.78
CA LYS A 96 -17.49 8.03 5.55
C LYS A 96 -16.84 6.89 4.75
N THR A 97 -16.53 7.16 3.49
CA THR A 97 -15.91 6.20 2.59
C THR A 97 -14.57 6.70 2.06
N LEU A 98 -13.68 5.76 1.75
CA LEU A 98 -12.40 5.99 1.11
C LEU A 98 -12.23 4.97 -0.01
N LYS A 99 -11.97 5.46 -1.22
CA LYS A 99 -11.58 4.65 -2.37
C LYS A 99 -10.14 5.00 -2.73
N GLY A 100 -9.31 4.00 -2.95
CA GLY A 100 -7.89 4.17 -3.23
C GLY A 100 -7.41 3.32 -4.39
N GLN A 101 -6.38 3.79 -5.07
CA GLN A 101 -5.66 3.05 -6.11
C GLN A 101 -4.16 3.16 -5.87
N LEU A 102 -3.49 2.02 -5.80
CA LEU A 102 -2.03 1.91 -5.77
C LEU A 102 -1.56 1.47 -7.15
N LYS A 103 -0.81 2.34 -7.84
CA LYS A 103 -0.42 2.15 -9.23
C LYS A 103 1.03 1.69 -9.35
N HIS A 104 1.29 0.88 -10.36
CA HIS A 104 2.63 0.42 -10.73
C HIS A 104 3.52 1.61 -11.09
N ALA A 105 4.79 1.58 -10.69
CA ALA A 105 5.73 2.67 -10.90
C ALA A 105 5.92 3.00 -12.39
N ASP A 106 6.17 2.00 -13.24
CA ASP A 106 6.41 2.20 -14.67
C ASP A 106 5.13 2.28 -15.51
N THR A 107 4.27 1.27 -15.46
CA THR A 107 3.10 1.17 -16.34
C THR A 107 1.92 2.07 -15.93
N LYS A 108 1.93 2.58 -14.69
CA LYS A 108 0.82 3.32 -14.06
C LYS A 108 -0.50 2.54 -13.96
N ASN A 109 -0.51 1.25 -14.32
CA ASN A 109 -1.66 0.37 -14.13
C ASN A 109 -1.93 0.18 -12.63
N THR A 110 -3.21 0.06 -12.27
CA THR A 110 -3.61 -0.21 -10.89
C THR A 110 -3.17 -1.62 -10.49
N VAL A 111 -2.40 -1.70 -9.39
CA VAL A 111 -1.98 -2.96 -8.76
C VAL A 111 -3.00 -3.35 -7.69
N PHE A 112 -3.34 -2.41 -6.81
CA PHE A 112 -4.33 -2.62 -5.76
C PHE A 112 -5.41 -1.54 -5.80
N ASN A 113 -6.67 -1.97 -5.75
CA ASN A 113 -7.80 -1.14 -5.37
C ASN A 113 -8.01 -1.23 -3.86
N ILE A 114 -8.34 -0.13 -3.21
CA ILE A 114 -8.64 -0.05 -1.78
C ILE A 114 -10.06 0.49 -1.62
N GLU A 115 -10.87 -0.21 -0.84
CA GLU A 115 -12.17 0.28 -0.40
C GLU A 115 -12.23 0.20 1.12
N ALA A 116 -12.43 1.35 1.78
CA ALA A 116 -12.48 1.44 3.22
C ALA A 116 -13.64 2.33 3.69
N THR A 117 -14.03 2.11 4.94
CA THR A 117 -14.99 2.95 5.66
C THR A 117 -14.41 3.37 7.00
N PHE A 118 -14.97 4.42 7.57
CA PHE A 118 -14.63 4.91 8.90
C PHE A 118 -15.89 5.31 9.66
N GLN A 119 -15.79 5.35 10.99
CA GLN A 119 -16.94 5.64 11.85
C GLN A 119 -16.98 7.13 12.22
N ASN A 120 -18.16 7.61 12.60
CA ASN A 120 -18.26 8.96 13.15
C ASN A 120 -17.46 9.07 14.46
N GLY A 121 -16.69 10.14 14.62
CA GLY A 121 -15.82 10.32 15.79
C GLY A 121 -14.59 9.39 15.83
N SER A 122 -14.30 8.66 14.76
CA SER A 122 -13.05 7.91 14.60
C SER A 122 -12.10 8.65 13.66
N ASN A 123 -10.80 8.48 13.90
CA ASN A 123 -9.71 8.98 13.05
C ASN A 123 -8.99 7.86 12.30
N ASP A 124 -9.53 6.64 12.35
CA ASP A 124 -9.03 5.44 11.67
C ASP A 124 -10.03 4.94 10.62
N PHE A 125 -9.52 4.24 9.62
CA PHE A 125 -10.33 3.57 8.61
C PHE A 125 -9.89 2.12 8.48
N LYS A 126 -10.85 1.26 8.14
CA LYS A 126 -10.63 -0.16 7.85
C LYS A 126 -11.33 -0.52 6.56
N GLY A 127 -10.75 -1.46 5.84
CA GLY A 127 -11.23 -1.79 4.51
C GLY A 127 -10.61 -3.03 3.93
N THR A 128 -10.68 -3.13 2.61
CA THR A 128 -10.12 -4.23 1.84
C THR A 128 -9.23 -3.68 0.73
N ALA A 129 -8.06 -4.30 0.54
CA ALA A 129 -7.22 -4.15 -0.63
C ALA A 129 -7.44 -5.34 -1.54
N THR A 130 -7.62 -5.08 -2.83
CA THR A 130 -7.86 -6.10 -3.86
C THR A 130 -6.91 -5.90 -5.03
N ALA A 131 -6.17 -6.95 -5.39
CA ALA A 131 -5.56 -7.09 -6.70
C ALA A 131 -6.35 -8.17 -7.44
N GLU A 132 -6.90 -7.85 -8.61
CA GLU A 132 -7.73 -8.78 -9.38
C GLU A 132 -7.09 -9.03 -10.73
N ASN A 133 -6.87 -10.30 -11.07
CA ASN A 133 -6.23 -10.75 -12.30
C ASN A 133 -4.93 -10.02 -12.64
N PHE A 134 -4.19 -9.58 -11.62
CA PHE A 134 -2.96 -8.81 -11.79
C PHE A 134 -1.82 -9.72 -12.24
N VAL A 135 -1.04 -9.25 -13.21
CA VAL A 135 0.15 -9.94 -13.72
C VAL A 135 1.38 -9.15 -13.28
N ILE A 136 2.28 -9.81 -12.55
CA ILE A 136 3.50 -9.17 -12.01
C ILE A 136 4.46 -8.79 -13.14
N ASP A 137 4.76 -9.72 -14.04
CA ASP A 137 5.60 -9.48 -15.21
C ASP A 137 4.82 -9.79 -16.48
N GLY A 138 4.38 -8.75 -17.18
CA GLY A 138 3.64 -8.89 -18.43
C GLY A 138 4.51 -9.28 -19.62
N ASN A 139 5.84 -9.17 -19.51
CA ASN A 139 6.77 -9.32 -20.62
C ASN A 139 7.44 -10.70 -20.69
N ASN A 140 7.28 -11.54 -19.69
CA ASN A 140 7.93 -12.85 -19.65
C ASN A 140 7.10 -13.92 -20.38
N SER A 141 7.30 -14.05 -21.70
CA SER A 141 6.55 -15.01 -22.52
C SER A 141 6.88 -16.49 -22.27
N GLN A 142 7.86 -16.80 -21.40
CA GLN A 142 8.32 -18.18 -21.14
C GLN A 142 7.62 -18.86 -19.97
N THR A 143 7.03 -18.10 -19.06
CA THR A 143 6.18 -18.60 -17.97
C THR A 143 4.80 -18.02 -18.19
N GLY A 144 3.79 -18.85 -18.49
CA GLY A 144 2.43 -18.36 -18.68
C GLY A 144 2.04 -17.47 -17.49
N ASN A 145 1.88 -16.17 -17.75
CA ASN A 145 1.77 -15.12 -16.72
C ASN A 145 0.75 -15.51 -15.63
N THR A 146 1.23 -15.90 -14.46
CA THR A 146 0.38 -16.27 -13.32
C THR A 146 -0.44 -15.05 -12.91
N ARG A 147 -1.76 -15.17 -12.98
CA ARG A 147 -2.68 -14.14 -12.49
C ARG A 147 -2.80 -14.24 -10.98
N ILE A 148 -2.67 -13.10 -10.32
CA ILE A 148 -2.80 -12.98 -8.88
C ILE A 148 -4.11 -12.28 -8.54
N ASN A 149 -4.83 -12.87 -7.57
CA ASN A 149 -6.12 -12.46 -7.04
C ASN A 149 -6.05 -12.31 -5.51
N ILE A 150 -5.52 -11.19 -5.02
CA ILE A 150 -5.38 -10.92 -3.58
C ILE A 150 -6.60 -10.17 -3.09
N LYS A 151 -7.13 -10.60 -1.94
CA LYS A 151 -8.06 -9.81 -1.13
C LYS A 151 -7.55 -9.83 0.31
N THR A 152 -7.33 -8.67 0.93
CA THR A 152 -6.84 -8.60 2.33
C THR A 152 -7.33 -7.37 3.07
N GLU A 153 -7.33 -7.42 4.41
CA GLU A 153 -7.72 -6.31 5.27
C GLU A 153 -6.73 -5.14 5.17
N VAL A 154 -7.26 -3.93 5.06
CA VAL A 154 -6.51 -2.67 5.13
C VAL A 154 -6.79 -2.00 6.47
N LYS A 155 -5.74 -1.50 7.10
CA LYS A 155 -5.83 -0.63 8.28
C LYS A 155 -5.10 0.67 8.00
N GLY A 156 -5.74 1.78 8.31
CA GLY A 156 -5.13 3.10 8.14
C GLY A 156 -5.81 4.17 8.97
N ALA A 157 -5.36 5.40 8.77
CA ALA A 157 -5.84 6.54 9.52
C ALA A 157 -5.55 7.88 8.86
N PHE A 158 -6.18 8.90 9.43
CA PHE A 158 -5.93 10.30 9.14
C PHE A 158 -4.89 10.89 10.11
N TYR A 159 -4.03 11.75 9.59
CA TYR A 159 -2.90 12.36 10.27
C TYR A 159 -2.89 13.88 10.09
N GLY A 160 -2.36 14.58 11.09
CA GLY A 160 -2.24 16.03 11.09
C GLY A 160 -3.57 16.78 11.29
N PRO A 161 -3.52 18.12 11.33
CA PRO A 161 -4.72 18.96 11.41
C PRO A 161 -5.68 18.69 10.26
N ASP A 162 -6.99 18.70 10.54
CA ASP A 162 -8.08 18.60 9.56
C ASP A 162 -7.96 17.45 8.55
N ALA A 163 -7.39 16.34 9.02
CA ALA A 163 -7.06 15.16 8.21
C ALA A 163 -6.22 15.52 6.96
N SER A 164 -5.28 16.47 7.09
CA SER A 164 -4.43 16.93 5.98
C SER A 164 -3.60 15.82 5.32
N GLU A 165 -3.38 14.70 6.01
CA GLU A 165 -2.66 13.54 5.52
C GLU A 165 -3.40 12.25 5.88
N LEU A 166 -3.16 11.19 5.11
CA LEU A 166 -3.63 9.84 5.42
C LEU A 166 -2.54 8.82 5.16
N GLY A 167 -2.69 7.63 5.74
CA GLY A 167 -1.77 6.52 5.50
C GLY A 167 -2.26 5.22 6.12
N GLY A 168 -1.77 4.11 5.61
CA GLY A 168 -2.22 2.79 6.00
C GLY A 168 -1.30 1.69 5.51
N TYR A 169 -1.66 0.46 5.85
CA TYR A 169 -0.90 -0.72 5.51
C TYR A 169 -1.82 -1.93 5.33
N PHE A 170 -1.28 -2.95 4.68
CA PHE A 170 -1.86 -4.28 4.62
C PHE A 170 -0.80 -5.34 4.34
N THR A 171 -1.11 -6.58 4.70
CA THR A 171 -0.28 -7.74 4.40
C THR A 171 -1.14 -8.89 3.90
N TYR A 172 -0.59 -9.73 3.04
CA TYR A 172 -1.21 -10.94 2.51
C TYR A 172 -0.22 -12.09 2.59
N ASN A 173 -0.64 -13.19 3.23
CA ASN A 173 0.20 -14.35 3.52
C ASN A 173 -0.28 -15.64 2.82
N GLY A 174 -0.79 -15.52 1.60
CA GLY A 174 -1.21 -16.67 0.77
C GLY A 174 -2.61 -17.21 1.07
N LYS A 175 -3.44 -16.47 1.81
CA LYS A 175 -4.82 -16.86 2.14
C LYS A 175 -5.75 -15.66 2.03
N ASN A 176 -6.78 -15.78 1.21
CA ASN A 176 -7.84 -14.79 1.13
C ASN A 176 -8.82 -14.98 2.32
N PRO A 177 -9.41 -13.89 2.86
CA PRO A 177 -10.34 -13.96 3.99
C PRO A 177 -11.54 -14.91 3.75
N THR A 178 -11.93 -15.12 2.50
CA THR A 178 -13.05 -15.99 2.09
C THR A 178 -12.71 -17.48 2.00
N ASP A 179 -11.45 -17.87 2.17
CA ASP A 179 -11.00 -19.27 2.02
C ASP A 179 -11.42 -20.18 3.19
N LYS A 180 -12.14 -19.63 4.19
CA LYS A 180 -12.46 -20.34 5.44
C LYS A 180 -13.81 -21.05 5.52
N ASN A 181 -14.72 -20.97 4.54
CA ASN A 181 -15.97 -21.78 4.52
C ASN A 181 -16.83 -21.49 3.27
N SER A 182 -16.53 -22.10 2.12
CA SER A 182 -17.56 -22.19 1.06
C SER A 182 -17.33 -23.40 0.15
N PRO A 183 -18.23 -24.40 0.14
CA PRO A 183 -18.13 -25.56 -0.74
C PRO A 183 -18.54 -25.25 -2.21
N THR A 184 -18.89 -23.99 -2.55
CA THR A 184 -19.56 -23.68 -3.83
C THR A 184 -19.07 -22.44 -4.58
N VAL A 185 -17.95 -21.80 -4.20
CA VAL A 185 -17.35 -20.76 -5.06
C VAL A 185 -15.83 -20.92 -5.09
N SER A 186 -15.33 -21.49 -6.19
CA SER A 186 -13.91 -21.54 -6.51
C SER A 186 -13.41 -20.12 -6.76
N SER A 187 -12.96 -19.44 -5.71
CA SER A 187 -12.06 -18.30 -5.87
C SER A 187 -10.83 -18.79 -6.65
N PRO A 188 -10.30 -18.04 -7.63
CA PRO A 188 -9.07 -18.43 -8.30
C PRO A 188 -8.00 -18.62 -7.23
N SER A 189 -7.53 -19.86 -7.03
CA SER A 189 -6.53 -20.13 -6.02
C SER A 189 -5.24 -19.45 -6.44
N ASN A 190 -4.83 -18.41 -5.71
CA ASN A 190 -3.46 -17.94 -5.81
C ASN A 190 -2.50 -19.08 -5.45
N SER A 191 -1.27 -18.98 -5.91
CA SER A 191 -0.17 -19.74 -5.32
C SER A 191 -0.21 -19.60 -3.79
N GLU A 192 -0.10 -20.69 -3.05
CA GLU A 192 0.01 -20.67 -1.58
C GLU A 192 1.23 -19.87 -1.11
N LYS A 193 2.21 -19.67 -1.99
CA LYS A 193 3.40 -18.85 -1.77
C LYS A 193 3.18 -17.37 -2.08
N ALA A 194 2.01 -16.97 -2.57
CA ALA A 194 1.73 -15.58 -2.88
C ALA A 194 1.79 -14.72 -1.62
N ARG A 195 2.52 -13.60 -1.68
CA ARG A 195 2.75 -12.69 -0.56
C ARG A 195 2.60 -11.25 -1.02
N ALA A 196 2.08 -10.41 -0.14
CA ALA A 196 2.17 -8.96 -0.30
C ALA A 196 2.35 -8.27 1.06
N ALA A 197 3.11 -7.19 1.09
CA ALA A 197 3.10 -6.25 2.21
C ALA A 197 3.28 -4.84 1.68
N VAL A 198 2.43 -3.93 2.14
CA VAL A 198 2.33 -2.58 1.61
C VAL A 198 2.17 -1.58 2.76
N VAL A 199 2.86 -0.45 2.64
CA VAL A 199 2.64 0.78 3.42
C VAL A 199 2.45 1.95 2.46
N PHE A 200 1.49 2.82 2.74
CA PHE A 200 1.17 3.97 1.89
C PHE A 200 0.90 5.22 2.71
N GLY A 201 1.08 6.37 2.08
CA GLY A 201 0.71 7.66 2.65
C GLY A 201 0.47 8.71 1.57
N ALA A 202 -0.46 9.62 1.84
CA ALA A 202 -0.92 10.61 0.86
C ALA A 202 -1.31 11.93 1.53
N LYS A 203 -1.17 13.01 0.76
CA LYS A 203 -1.49 14.37 1.17
C LYS A 203 -2.80 14.83 0.57
N LYS A 204 -3.63 15.47 1.38
CA LYS A 204 -4.86 16.13 0.95
C LYS A 204 -4.57 17.17 -0.13
N GLN A 205 -5.31 17.13 -1.22
CA GLN A 205 -5.25 18.14 -2.28
C GLN A 205 -6.21 19.28 -1.94
N VAL A 206 -5.81 20.50 -2.27
CA VAL A 206 -6.67 21.68 -2.16
C VAL A 206 -7.51 21.76 -3.43
N ASP A 207 -8.83 21.92 -3.31
CA ASP A 207 -9.69 22.20 -4.47
C ASP A 207 -9.25 23.53 -5.10
N THR A 208 -8.69 23.48 -6.30
CA THR A 208 -8.30 24.66 -7.09
C THR A 208 -9.48 25.30 -7.83
N THR A 209 -10.71 24.83 -7.61
CA THR A 209 -11.89 25.16 -8.44
C THR A 209 -12.59 26.47 -8.04
N ASN A 210 -12.08 27.23 -7.07
CA ASN A 210 -12.58 28.56 -6.75
C ASN A 210 -11.52 29.61 -7.09
N LYS A 211 -11.52 30.07 -8.34
CA LYS A 211 -10.84 31.30 -8.75
C LYS A 211 -11.71 32.07 -9.73
#